data_AF-A0A7Y2FWK1-F1
#
_entry.id   AF-A0A7Y2FWK1-F1
#
_cell.length_a   1.000
_cell.length_b   1.000
_cell.length_c   1.000
_cell.angle_alpha   90.00
_cell.angle_beta   90.00
_cell.angle_gamma   90.00
#
_symmetry.space_group_name_H-M   'P 1'
#
loop_
_entity.id
_entity.type
_entity.pdbx_description
1 polymer ?
#
loop_
_entity_poly.entity_id
_entity_poly.type
_entity_poly.pdbx_seq_one_letter_code
_entity_poly.pdbx_strand_id
1 'polypeptide(L)'
;HQAIIDIRSLRTQMNGYTKRIEDEEIKAYASEVDSVMTKVEKELYQTKNRSGQDPLNFPIRLTNKLAHINSLTQMGTNDYPPTAAAIQVKDELIDLIDVELNDWQKVKMEMLPQLNDMIRAKALDVIILDE
;
A
#
# COMPACT_ATOMS: atom_id res chain seq x y z
N HIS A 1 1.82 5.98 8.29
CA HIS A 1 1.90 4.51 8.17
C HIS A 1 0.56 3.78 8.24
N GLN A 2 -0.57 4.44 8.57
CA GLN A 2 -1.88 3.76 8.70
C GLN A 2 -2.29 2.95 7.45
N ALA A 3 -2.17 3.52 6.25
CA ALA A 3 -2.50 2.82 5.00
C ALA A 3 -1.77 1.48 4.83
N ILE A 4 -0.49 1.39 5.20
CA ILE A 4 0.30 0.15 5.11
C ILE A 4 -0.20 -0.88 6.12
N ILE A 5 -0.55 -0.44 7.33
CA ILE A 5 -1.10 -1.31 8.37
C ILE A 5 -2.44 -1.89 7.90
N ASP A 6 -3.30 -1.03 7.36
CA ASP A 6 -4.61 -1.44 6.85
C ASP A 6 -4.49 -2.41 5.66
N ILE A 7 -3.61 -2.12 4.70
CA ILE A 7 -3.31 -3.00 3.55
C ILE A 7 -2.89 -4.40 4.04
N ARG A 8 -1.97 -4.49 5.00
CA ARG A 8 -1.49 -5.78 5.52
C ARG A 8 -2.60 -6.53 6.26
N SER A 9 -3.40 -5.82 7.05
CA SER A 9 -4.53 -6.40 7.76
C SER A 9 -5.56 -6.97 6.78
N LEU A 10 -5.93 -6.18 5.76
CA LEU A 10 -6.89 -6.60 4.73
C LEU A 10 -6.37 -7.80 3.93
N ARG A 11 -5.10 -7.77 3.51
CA ARG A 11 -4.47 -8.89 2.80
C ARG A 11 -4.52 -10.20 3.60
N THR A 12 -4.25 -10.15 4.91
CA THR A 12 -4.34 -11.33 5.77
C THR A 12 -5.77 -11.88 5.82
N GLN A 13 -6.77 -11.02 5.99
CA GLN A 13 -8.17 -11.44 6.01
C GLN A 13 -8.61 -12.05 4.68
N MET A 14 -8.28 -11.39 3.57
CA MET A 14 -8.61 -11.85 2.23
C MET A 14 -7.96 -13.19 1.92
N ASN A 15 -6.66 -13.36 2.23
CA ASN A 15 -5.97 -14.64 2.04
C ASN A 15 -6.51 -15.75 2.95
N GLY A 16 -6.96 -15.41 4.16
CA GLY A 16 -7.62 -16.37 5.05
C GLY A 16 -8.94 -16.88 4.46
N TYR A 17 -9.69 -15.99 3.81
CA TYR A 17 -10.95 -16.32 3.16
C TYR A 17 -10.76 -17.09 1.84
N THR A 18 -9.93 -16.58 0.93
CA THR A 18 -9.75 -17.16 -0.42
C THR A 18 -9.14 -18.56 -0.42
N LYS A 19 -8.41 -18.93 0.63
CA LYS A 19 -7.90 -20.30 0.83
C LYS A 19 -9.00 -21.34 1.09
N ARG A 20 -10.17 -20.90 1.56
CA ARG A 20 -11.27 -21.77 2.00
C ARG A 20 -12.40 -21.87 0.99
N ILE A 21 -12.29 -21.17 -0.13
CA ILE A 21 -13.31 -21.18 -1.18
C ILE A 21 -12.71 -21.74 -2.47
N GLU A 22 -13.53 -22.40 -3.27
CA GLU A 22 -13.12 -22.89 -4.59
C GLU A 22 -13.55 -21.96 -5.73
N ASP A 23 -14.32 -20.91 -5.44
CA ASP A 23 -14.85 -20.01 -6.46
C ASP A 23 -13.75 -19.18 -7.14
N GLU A 24 -13.44 -19.55 -8.38
CA GLU A 24 -12.37 -18.93 -9.17
C GLU A 24 -12.63 -17.46 -9.51
N GLU A 25 -13.90 -17.04 -9.61
CA GLU A 25 -14.24 -15.64 -9.91
C GLU A 25 -13.90 -14.74 -8.71
N ILE A 26 -14.26 -15.17 -7.49
CA ILE A 26 -13.91 -14.45 -6.26
C ILE A 26 -12.39 -14.47 -6.03
N LYS A 27 -11.71 -15.59 -6.29
CA LYS A 27 -10.25 -15.66 -6.20
C LYS A 27 -9.57 -14.72 -7.19
N ALA A 28 -10.03 -14.67 -8.43
CA ALA A 28 -9.49 -13.78 -9.45
C ALA A 28 -9.65 -12.31 -9.04
N TYR A 29 -10.85 -11.94 -8.58
CA TYR A 29 -11.12 -10.57 -8.12
C TYR A 29 -10.31 -10.22 -6.86
N ALA A 30 -10.20 -11.13 -5.89
CA ALA A 30 -9.34 -10.96 -4.73
C ALA A 30 -7.86 -10.79 -5.11
N SER A 31 -7.38 -11.50 -6.14
CA SER A 31 -6.03 -11.34 -6.67
C SER A 31 -5.83 -9.97 -7.34
N GLU A 32 -6.86 -9.43 -7.99
CA GLU A 32 -6.82 -8.06 -8.53
C GLU A 32 -6.69 -7.03 -7.40
N VAL A 33 -7.52 -7.16 -6.35
CA VAL A 33 -7.44 -6.34 -5.14
C VAL A 33 -6.04 -6.40 -4.51
N ASP A 34 -5.47 -7.60 -4.38
CA ASP A 34 -4.13 -7.78 -3.83
C ASP A 34 -3.03 -7.12 -4.67
N SER A 35 -3.17 -7.18 -6.01
CA SER A 35 -2.24 -6.55 -6.95
C SER A 35 -2.20 -5.03 -6.76
N VAL A 36 -3.38 -4.38 -6.68
CA VAL A 36 -3.49 -2.93 -6.44
C VAL A 36 -2.89 -2.58 -5.07
N MET A 37 -3.26 -3.31 -4.01
CA MET A 37 -2.68 -3.11 -2.67
C MET A 37 -1.15 -3.28 -2.66
N THR A 38 -0.63 -4.23 -3.43
CA THR A 38 0.81 -4.50 -3.52
C THR A 38 1.56 -3.38 -4.24
N LYS A 39 0.97 -2.79 -5.29
CA LYS A 39 1.51 -1.61 -5.95
C LYS A 39 1.60 -0.45 -4.96
N VAL A 40 0.50 -0.12 -4.30
CA VAL A 40 0.43 0.96 -3.31
C VAL A 40 1.44 0.76 -2.18
N GLU A 41 1.50 -0.44 -1.59
CA GLU A 41 2.44 -0.71 -0.50
C GLU A 41 3.89 -0.57 -0.94
N LYS A 42 4.24 -1.03 -2.16
CA LYS A 42 5.60 -0.92 -2.70
C LYS A 42 5.99 0.52 -3.00
N GLU A 43 5.09 1.33 -3.53
CA GLU A 43 5.39 2.72 -3.85
C GLU A 43 5.47 3.60 -2.60
N LEU A 44 4.60 3.36 -1.62
CA LEU A 44 4.64 4.07 -0.33
C LEU A 44 5.80 3.61 0.54
N TYR A 45 6.16 2.32 0.56
CA TYR A 45 7.15 1.78 1.51
C TYR A 45 8.02 0.65 0.97
N GLN A 46 9.28 0.65 1.42
CA GLN A 46 10.24 -0.37 1.01
C GLN A 46 9.98 -1.69 1.75
N THR A 47 9.16 -2.55 1.16
CA THR A 47 8.77 -3.86 1.73
C THR A 47 9.93 -4.83 1.92
N LYS A 48 11.06 -4.62 1.23
CA LYS A 48 12.26 -5.49 1.27
C LYS A 48 13.33 -5.07 2.28
N ASN A 49 13.13 -3.99 3.03
CA ASN A 49 14.13 -3.49 3.99
C ASN A 49 14.08 -4.22 5.34
N ARG A 50 14.17 -5.57 5.32
CA ARG A 50 14.22 -6.41 6.53
C ARG A 50 15.65 -6.75 6.99
N SER A 51 16.66 -6.41 6.21
CA SER A 51 18.07 -6.61 6.55
C SER A 51 18.88 -5.44 6.02
N GLY A 52 19.73 -4.84 6.86
CA GLY A 52 20.53 -3.64 6.58
C GLY A 52 21.67 -3.83 5.57
N GLN A 53 21.52 -4.75 4.61
CA GLN A 53 22.50 -5.04 3.59
C GLN A 53 21.88 -4.71 2.22
N ASP A 54 22.40 -3.60 1.70
CA ASP A 54 22.35 -3.10 0.32
C ASP A 54 21.23 -2.10 -0.09
N PRO A 55 21.41 -0.81 0.27
CA PRO A 55 20.63 0.32 -0.27
C PRO A 55 20.73 0.46 -1.80
N LEU A 56 21.72 -0.16 -2.45
CA LEU A 56 21.96 -0.05 -3.90
C LEU A 56 20.92 -0.81 -4.73
N ASN A 57 20.36 -1.89 -4.18
CA ASN A 57 19.40 -2.77 -4.87
C ASN A 57 17.93 -2.45 -4.57
N PHE A 58 17.67 -1.58 -3.58
CA PHE A 58 16.31 -1.23 -3.16
C PHE A 58 16.20 0.29 -2.95
N PRO A 59 15.92 1.07 -4.00
CA PRO A 59 15.83 2.52 -3.89
C PRO A 59 14.78 2.92 -2.85
N ILE A 60 15.09 4.00 -2.12
CA ILE A 60 14.20 4.60 -1.13
C ILE A 60 12.83 4.93 -1.75
N ARG A 61 11.75 4.57 -1.05
CA ARG A 61 10.37 4.79 -1.50
C ARG A 61 9.86 6.20 -1.16
N LEU A 62 8.66 6.56 -1.62
CA LEU A 62 8.15 7.93 -1.57
C LEU A 62 8.17 8.52 -0.14
N THR A 63 7.74 7.75 0.86
CA THR A 63 7.75 8.20 2.26
C THR A 63 9.17 8.41 2.81
N ASN A 64 10.13 7.56 2.43
CA ASN A 64 11.54 7.70 2.82
C ASN A 64 12.22 8.89 2.10
N LYS A 65 11.90 9.12 0.83
CA LYS A 65 12.37 10.28 0.06
C LYS A 65 11.87 11.59 0.69
N LEU A 66 10.59 11.65 1.05
CA LEU A 66 10.00 12.81 1.70
C LEU A 66 10.61 13.05 3.09
N ALA A 67 10.80 11.99 3.88
CA ALA A 67 11.46 12.09 5.18
C ALA A 67 12.91 12.60 5.06
N HIS A 68 13.66 12.12 4.05
CA HIS A 68 15.01 12.59 3.78
C HIS A 68 15.06 14.07 3.41
N ILE A 69 14.18 14.54 2.50
CA ILE A 69 14.08 15.98 2.16
C ILE A 69 13.68 16.81 3.37
N ASN A 70 12.73 16.34 4.19
CA ASN A 70 12.37 17.02 5.43
C ASN A 70 13.56 17.10 6.40
N SER A 71 14.40 16.07 6.49
CA SER A 71 15.60 16.09 7.33
C SER A 71 16.66 17.08 6.82
N LEU A 72 16.87 17.18 5.50
CA LEU A 72 17.82 18.13 4.90
C LEU A 72 17.34 19.58 5.04
N THR A 73 16.03 19.80 4.89
CA THR A 73 15.42 21.13 5.04
C THR A 73 15.30 21.57 6.51
N GLN A 74 15.22 20.62 7.44
CA GLN A 74 15.26 20.90 8.89
C GLN A 74 16.69 21.02 9.44
N MET A 75 17.70 20.31 8.91
CA MET A 75 19.09 20.48 9.36
C MET A 75 19.70 21.84 8.97
N GLY A 76 19.05 22.62 8.10
CA GLY A 76 19.41 24.00 7.79
C GLY A 76 18.86 25.05 8.77
N THR A 77 18.14 24.64 9.82
CA THR A 77 17.59 25.56 10.82
C THR A 77 18.68 26.08 11.75
N ASN A 78 19.43 27.07 11.26
CA ASN A 78 19.68 28.28 12.04
C ASN A 78 19.88 29.53 11.17
N ASP A 79 20.15 29.45 9.85
CA ASP A 79 20.40 30.67 9.05
C ASP A 79 19.72 30.78 7.66
N TYR A 80 19.20 29.71 7.03
CA TYR A 80 18.61 29.83 5.67
C TYR A 80 17.36 28.96 5.43
N PRO A 81 16.31 29.50 4.76
CA PRO A 81 15.12 28.74 4.38
C PRO A 81 15.42 27.69 3.28
N PRO A 82 14.56 26.67 3.11
CA PRO A 82 14.67 25.69 2.03
C PRO A 82 14.76 26.36 0.64
N THR A 83 15.58 25.81 -0.25
CA THR A 83 15.69 26.32 -1.64
C THR A 83 14.40 26.03 -2.42
N ALA A 84 14.12 26.84 -3.44
CA ALA A 84 12.95 26.64 -4.31
C ALA A 84 12.94 25.24 -4.96
N ALA A 85 14.11 24.71 -5.33
CA ALA A 85 14.26 23.36 -5.85
C ALA A 85 13.88 22.28 -4.81
N ALA A 86 14.26 22.46 -3.55
CA ALA A 86 13.91 21.50 -2.48
C ALA A 86 12.40 21.50 -2.19
N ILE A 87 11.75 22.67 -2.27
CA ILE A 87 10.30 22.80 -2.15
C ILE A 87 9.60 22.10 -3.32
N GLN A 88 10.04 22.34 -4.56
CA GLN A 88 9.46 21.69 -5.73
C GLN A 88 9.54 20.16 -5.65
N VAL A 89 10.71 19.60 -5.31
CA VAL A 89 10.85 18.14 -5.18
C VAL A 89 9.98 17.59 -4.04
N LYS A 90 9.80 18.35 -2.95
CA LYS A 90 8.89 17.96 -1.87
C LYS A 90 7.45 17.91 -2.37
N ASP A 91 6.99 18.91 -3.11
CA ASP A 91 5.62 18.98 -3.64
C ASP A 91 5.38 17.84 -4.64
N GLU A 92 6.32 17.57 -5.55
CA GLU A 92 6.25 16.42 -6.47
C GLU A 92 6.15 15.08 -5.72
N LEU A 93 6.87 14.90 -4.60
CA LEU A 93 6.77 13.69 -3.78
C LEU A 93 5.43 13.58 -3.06
N ILE A 94 4.83 14.71 -2.64
CA ILE A 94 3.50 14.73 -2.03
C ILE A 94 2.46 14.31 -3.06
N ASP A 95 2.51 14.88 -4.27
CA ASP A 95 1.59 14.53 -5.36
C ASP A 95 1.65 13.02 -5.69
N LEU A 96 2.86 12.45 -5.75
CA LEU A 96 3.03 11.01 -5.96
C LEU A 96 2.47 10.17 -4.81
N ILE A 97 2.61 10.62 -3.55
CA ILE A 97 2.01 9.95 -2.40
C ILE A 97 0.48 10.00 -2.48
N ASP A 98 -0.08 11.14 -2.86
CA ASP A 98 -1.52 11.33 -2.97
C ASP A 98 -2.14 10.44 -4.06
N VAL A 99 -1.43 10.21 -5.17
CA VAL A 99 -1.83 9.23 -6.19
C VAL A 99 -1.97 7.83 -5.58
N GLU A 100 -0.96 7.36 -4.84
CA GLU A 100 -1.01 6.03 -4.22
C GLU A 100 -2.05 5.93 -3.10
N LEU A 101 -2.30 7.03 -2.37
CA LEU A 101 -3.37 7.09 -1.38
C LEU A 101 -4.76 7.08 -2.03
N ASN A 102 -4.93 7.69 -3.20
CA ASN A 102 -6.17 7.62 -3.96
C ASN A 102 -6.43 6.21 -4.49
N ASP A 103 -5.39 5.51 -4.98
CA ASP A 103 -5.47 4.09 -5.34
C ASP A 103 -5.91 3.24 -4.11
N TRP A 104 -5.39 3.54 -2.91
CA TRP A 104 -5.85 2.90 -1.67
C TRP A 104 -7.30 3.23 -1.32
N GLN A 105 -7.75 4.47 -1.52
CA GLN A 105 -9.16 4.83 -1.32
C GLN A 105 -10.07 4.06 -2.26
N LYS A 106 -9.67 3.88 -3.52
CA LYS A 106 -10.40 3.06 -4.49
C LYS A 106 -10.57 1.62 -4.01
N VAL A 107 -9.50 1.00 -3.48
CA VAL A 107 -9.60 -0.34 -2.89
C VAL A 107 -10.64 -0.40 -1.77
N LYS A 108 -10.64 0.59 -0.87
CA LYS A 108 -11.59 0.61 0.27
C LYS A 108 -13.02 0.90 -0.13
N MET A 109 -13.24 1.83 -1.05
CA MET A 109 -14.56 2.38 -1.35
C MET A 109 -15.27 1.68 -2.49
N GLU A 110 -14.53 1.02 -3.37
CA GLU A 110 -15.09 0.36 -4.55
C GLU A 110 -14.81 -1.14 -4.50
N MET A 111 -13.53 -1.52 -4.47
CA MET A 111 -13.17 -2.91 -4.69
C MET A 111 -13.53 -3.82 -3.52
N LEU A 112 -13.31 -3.38 -2.29
CA LEU A 112 -13.66 -4.16 -1.10
C LEU A 112 -15.18 -4.38 -0.98
N PRO A 113 -16.04 -3.35 -1.12
CA PRO A 113 -17.49 -3.55 -1.20
C PRO A 113 -17.89 -4.52 -2.31
N GLN A 114 -17.32 -4.38 -3.50
CA GLN A 114 -17.61 -5.29 -4.62
C GLN A 114 -17.22 -6.73 -4.31
N LEU A 115 -16.04 -6.97 -3.71
CA LEU A 115 -15.63 -8.31 -3.28
C LEU A 115 -16.63 -8.90 -2.27
N ASN A 116 -17.08 -8.09 -1.30
CA ASN A 116 -18.07 -8.50 -0.31
C ASN A 116 -19.44 -8.80 -0.95
N ASP A 117 -19.84 -8.05 -1.99
CA ASP A 117 -21.07 -8.29 -2.74
C ASP A 117 -21.01 -9.60 -3.51
N MET A 118 -19.89 -9.88 -4.19
CA MET A 118 -19.66 -11.14 -4.90
C MET A 118 -19.74 -12.34 -3.95
N ILE A 119 -19.09 -12.24 -2.79
CA ILE A 119 -19.13 -13.27 -1.74
C ILE A 119 -20.58 -13.53 -1.28
N ARG A 120 -21.34 -12.47 -1.01
CA ARG A 120 -22.74 -12.58 -0.56
C ARG A 120 -23.64 -13.17 -1.63
N ALA A 121 -23.46 -12.79 -2.90
CA ALA A 121 -24.28 -13.27 -4.00
C ALA A 121 -24.14 -14.77 -4.23
N LYS A 122 -22.97 -15.34 -3.95
CA LYS A 122 -22.69 -16.77 -4.14
C LYS A 122 -23.03 -17.65 -2.95
N ALA A 123 -23.41 -17.06 -1.81
CA ALA A 123 -23.79 -17.77 -0.58
C ALA A 123 -22.77 -18.89 -0.20
N LEU A 124 -21.48 -18.60 -0.32
CA LEU A 124 -20.43 -19.60 -0.10
C LEU A 124 -20.31 -19.98 1.37
N ASP A 125 -20.18 -21.28 1.63
CA ASP A 125 -19.85 -21.79 2.96
C ASP A 125 -18.39 -21.44 3.31
N VAL A 126 -18.21 -20.71 4.41
CA VAL A 126 -16.90 -20.17 4.83
C VAL A 126 -16.22 -21.04 5.88
N ILE A 127 -16.98 -21.98 6.46
CA ILE A 127 -16.54 -22.92 7.49
C ILE A 127 -16.64 -24.32 6.91
N ILE A 128 -15.50 -24.87 6.54
CA ILE A 128 -15.32 -26.23 6.04
C ILE A 128 -14.53 -27.04 7.07
N LEU A 129 -14.83 -28.33 7.19
CA LEU A 129 -14.06 -29.26 8.01
C LEU A 129 -12.80 -29.64 7.22
N ASP A 130 -11.62 -29.46 7.81
CA ASP A 130 -10.38 -29.95 7.22
C ASP A 130 -10.39 -31.50 7.29
N GLU A 131 -10.38 -32.19 6.14
CA GLU A 131 -10.15 -33.65 6.05
C GLU A 131 -8.68 -34.02 6.25
#